data_AF-A0A6I2X9I4-F1
#
_entry.id   AF-A0A6I2X9I4-F1
#
_cell.length_a   1.000
_cell.length_b   1.000
_cell.length_c   1.000
_cell.angle_alpha   90.00
_cell.angle_beta   90.00
_cell.angle_gamma   90.00
#
_symmetry.space_group_name_H-M   'P 1'
#
loop_
_entity.id
_entity.type
_entity.pdbx_description
1 polymer ?
#
loop_
_entity_poly.entity_id
_entity_poly.type
_entity_poly.pdbx_seq_one_letter_code
_entity_poly.pdbx_strand_id
1 'polypeptide(L)'
;MTRSGRAILIAFVAWTAFVWISRISNTLRSTTESTGGKVFSTVLSILMLALAAAVVVALVRSWSTPMSSTSLVSLRAAAIVTVVVWLVRVPQIVFLDDDPTHGAPFKIVHAVLGLISIALAAGLWKVADGNAGRAARSVAVDPARAGR
;
A
#
# COMPACT_ATOMS: atom_id res chain seq x y z
N MET A 1 -1.19 -17.13 10.06
CA MET A 1 -1.35 -16.60 8.69
C MET A 1 -0.81 -17.59 7.68
N THR A 2 -1.37 -17.66 6.47
CA THR A 2 -0.89 -18.56 5.40
C THR A 2 0.41 -18.05 4.76
N ARG A 3 1.18 -18.95 4.11
CA ARG A 3 2.40 -18.56 3.37
C ARG A 3 2.11 -17.52 2.28
N SER A 4 1.03 -17.70 1.52
CA SER A 4 0.59 -16.76 0.49
C SER A 4 0.22 -15.38 1.06
N GLY A 5 -0.39 -15.33 2.25
CA GLY A 5 -0.68 -14.05 2.92
C GLY A 5 0.59 -13.29 3.32
N ARG A 6 1.62 -14.01 3.80
CA ARG A 6 2.95 -13.41 4.07
C ARG A 6 3.60 -12.89 2.79
N ALA A 7 3.57 -13.68 1.71
CA ALA A 7 4.12 -13.28 0.42
C ALA A 7 3.46 -12.00 -0.12
N ILE A 8 2.14 -11.87 0.00
CA ILE A 8 1.40 -10.66 -0.39
C ILE A 8 1.85 -9.44 0.43
N LEU A 9 1.96 -9.58 1.76
CA LEU A 9 2.41 -8.48 2.63
C LEU A 9 3.83 -8.02 2.27
N ILE A 10 4.74 -8.98 2.07
CA ILE A 10 6.12 -8.71 1.65
C ILE A 10 6.16 -8.01 0.30
N ALA A 11 5.41 -8.54 -0.69
CA ALA A 11 5.34 -7.96 -2.02
C ALA A 11 4.77 -6.53 -1.99
N PHE A 12 3.69 -6.29 -1.22
CA PHE A 12 3.14 -4.95 -1.05
C PHE A 12 4.15 -3.97 -0.47
N VAL A 13 4.85 -4.36 0.60
CA VAL A 13 5.86 -3.52 1.27
C VAL A 13 7.01 -3.20 0.32
N ALA A 14 7.60 -4.23 -0.30
CA ALA A 14 8.73 -4.06 -1.21
C ALA A 14 8.35 -3.19 -2.42
N TRP A 15 7.17 -3.42 -3.00
CA TRP A 15 6.66 -2.66 -4.13
C TRP A 15 6.38 -1.20 -3.76
N THR A 16 5.72 -0.96 -2.62
CA THR A 16 5.44 0.39 -2.14
C THR A 16 6.75 1.14 -1.86
N ALA A 17 7.72 0.50 -1.20
CA ALA A 17 9.03 1.09 -0.99
C ALA A 17 9.71 1.45 -2.32
N PHE A 18 9.73 0.52 -3.28
CA PHE A 18 10.29 0.75 -4.61
C PHE A 18 9.69 1.99 -5.31
N VAL A 19 8.37 2.08 -5.40
CA VAL A 19 7.68 3.20 -6.06
C VAL A 19 7.97 4.52 -5.36
N TRP A 20 7.77 4.59 -4.05
CA TRP A 20 7.73 5.87 -3.34
C TRP A 20 9.12 6.39 -2.96
N ILE A 21 10.10 5.51 -2.73
CA ILE A 21 11.51 5.92 -2.62
C ILE A 21 12.02 6.45 -3.96
N SER A 22 11.69 5.78 -5.07
CA SER A 22 12.03 6.26 -6.41
C SER A 22 11.39 7.63 -6.68
N ARG A 23 10.13 7.83 -6.25
CA ARG A 23 9.47 9.13 -6.38
C ARG A 23 10.18 10.23 -5.59
N ILE A 24 10.54 9.97 -4.33
CA ILE A 24 11.31 10.93 -3.52
C ILE A 24 12.63 11.27 -4.21
N SER A 25 13.38 10.27 -4.68
CA SER A 25 14.65 10.49 -5.39
C SER A 25 14.46 11.38 -6.63
N ASN A 26 13.41 11.13 -7.41
CA ASN A 26 13.07 11.94 -8.58
C ASN A 26 12.68 13.37 -8.21
N THR A 27 11.86 13.55 -7.17
CA THR A 27 11.45 14.88 -6.68
C THR A 27 12.65 15.70 -6.21
N LEU A 28 13.60 15.07 -5.50
CA LEU A 28 14.82 15.74 -5.01
C LEU A 28 15.76 16.18 -6.13
N ARG A 29 15.81 15.41 -7.23
CA ARG A 29 16.65 15.71 -8.40
C ARG A 29 15.98 16.60 -9.43
N SER A 30 14.66 16.77 -9.34
CA SER A 30 13.91 17.56 -10.32
C SER A 30 14.27 19.04 -10.25
N THR A 31 14.56 19.65 -11.39
CA THR A 31 14.78 21.10 -11.54
C THR A 31 13.56 21.81 -12.12
N THR A 32 12.58 21.07 -12.63
CA THR A 32 11.38 21.59 -13.31
C THR A 32 10.13 21.56 -12.44
N GLU A 33 10.09 20.74 -11.39
CA GLU A 33 8.95 20.64 -10.48
C GLU A 33 8.89 21.88 -9.56
N SER A 34 7.72 22.52 -9.49
CA SER A 34 7.49 23.66 -8.61
C SER A 34 7.70 23.29 -7.14
N THR A 35 8.07 24.27 -6.29
CA THR A 35 8.25 24.03 -4.85
C THR A 35 7.01 23.40 -4.21
N GLY A 36 5.81 23.88 -4.55
CA GLY A 36 4.56 23.32 -4.07
C GLY A 36 4.34 21.88 -4.52
N GLY A 37 4.64 21.58 -5.80
CA GLY A 37 4.60 20.21 -6.33
C GLY A 37 5.55 19.27 -5.58
N LYS A 38 6.78 19.73 -5.32
CA LYS A 38 7.78 18.96 -4.57
C LYS A 38 7.33 18.63 -3.16
N VAL A 39 6.77 19.62 -2.44
CA VAL A 39 6.24 19.41 -1.08
C VAL A 39 5.10 18.40 -1.10
N PHE A 40 4.10 18.58 -1.97
CA PHE A 40 2.97 17.66 -2.08
C PHE A 40 3.43 16.23 -2.40
N SER A 41 4.29 16.07 -3.41
CA SER A 41 4.85 14.77 -3.83
C SER A 41 5.61 14.09 -2.70
N THR A 42 6.41 14.85 -1.94
CA THR A 42 7.21 14.33 -0.83
C THR A 42 6.33 13.88 0.33
N VAL A 43 5.36 14.72 0.74
CA VAL A 43 4.41 14.38 1.82
C VAL A 43 3.61 13.13 1.47
N LEU A 44 3.08 13.06 0.25
CA LEU A 44 2.36 11.88 -0.22
C LEU A 44 3.25 10.62 -0.21
N SER A 45 4.51 10.74 -0.64
CA SER A 45 5.46 9.62 -0.64
C SER A 45 5.76 9.13 0.78
N ILE A 46 5.96 10.05 1.73
CA ILE A 46 6.18 9.73 3.14
C ILE A 46 4.95 9.03 3.73
N LEU A 47 3.73 9.51 3.45
CA LEU A 47 2.50 8.87 3.90
C LEU A 47 2.41 7.41 3.43
N MET A 48 2.73 7.16 2.16
CA MET A 48 2.67 5.81 1.59
C MET A 48 3.75 4.90 2.20
N LEU A 49 4.93 5.42 2.50
CA LEU A 49 5.98 4.69 3.22
C LEU A 49 5.58 4.41 4.68
N ALA A 50 4.90 5.34 5.35
CA ALA A 50 4.39 5.12 6.71
C ALA A 50 3.33 4.01 6.74
N LEU A 51 2.45 3.94 5.74
CA LEU A 51 1.51 2.83 5.58
C LEU A 51 2.23 1.49 5.34
N ALA A 52 3.27 1.48 4.50
CA ALA A 52 4.09 0.28 4.32
C ALA A 52 4.78 -0.15 5.63
N ALA A 53 5.28 0.79 6.43
CA ALA A 53 5.84 0.49 7.75
C ALA A 53 4.80 -0.11 8.70
N ALA A 54 3.56 0.38 8.71
CA ALA A 54 2.47 -0.23 9.48
C ALA A 54 2.17 -1.68 9.03
N VAL A 55 2.24 -1.95 7.72
CA VAL A 55 2.12 -3.31 7.16
C VAL A 55 3.30 -4.19 7.60
N VAL A 56 4.53 -3.67 7.66
CA VAL A 56 5.69 -4.39 8.22
C VAL A 56 5.46 -4.77 9.67
N VAL A 57 4.98 -3.83 10.50
CA VAL A 57 4.67 -4.10 11.91
C VAL A 57 3.63 -5.22 12.03
N ALA A 58 2.56 -5.17 11.23
CA ALA A 58 1.56 -6.23 11.20
C ALA A 58 2.14 -7.59 10.75
N LEU A 59 3.01 -7.59 9.75
CA LEU A 59 3.71 -8.79 9.26
C LEU A 59 4.61 -9.39 10.35
N VAL A 60 5.47 -8.60 10.98
CA VAL A 60 6.41 -9.08 12.00
C VAL A 60 5.67 -9.62 13.21
N ARG A 61 4.65 -8.90 13.72
CA ARG A 61 3.86 -9.37 14.87
C ARG A 61 3.12 -10.67 14.58
N SER A 62 2.68 -10.88 13.34
CA SER A 62 1.98 -12.09 12.92
C SER A 62 2.83 -13.37 12.93
N TRP A 63 4.14 -13.26 13.17
CA TRP A 63 5.02 -14.43 13.32
C TRP A 63 4.88 -15.06 14.69
N SER A 64 4.63 -14.26 15.73
CA SER A 64 4.53 -14.72 17.12
C SER A 64 3.09 -14.80 17.62
N THR A 65 2.18 -13.96 17.10
CA THR A 65 0.79 -13.91 17.56
C THR A 65 -0.22 -13.86 16.41
N PRO A 66 -1.49 -14.23 16.64
CA PRO A 66 -2.58 -13.92 15.71
C PRO A 66 -2.65 -12.41 15.45
N MET A 67 -3.11 -12.02 14.25
CA MET A 67 -3.28 -10.60 13.91
C MET A 67 -4.30 -9.93 14.82
N SER A 68 -3.92 -8.80 15.42
CA SER A 68 -4.83 -7.98 16.22
C SER A 68 -5.79 -7.19 15.34
N SER A 69 -6.91 -6.74 15.91
CA SER A 69 -7.87 -5.85 15.23
C SER A 69 -7.19 -4.61 14.65
N THR A 70 -6.23 -4.01 15.36
CA THR A 70 -5.43 -2.88 14.87
C THR A 70 -4.65 -3.24 13.62
N SER A 71 -3.97 -4.39 13.58
CA SER A 71 -3.25 -4.83 12.37
C SER A 71 -4.20 -5.01 11.18
N LEU A 72 -5.39 -5.57 11.41
CA LEU A 72 -6.39 -5.75 10.35
C LEU A 72 -6.89 -4.40 9.81
N VAL A 73 -7.15 -3.43 10.70
CA VAL A 73 -7.52 -2.05 10.31
C VAL A 73 -6.40 -1.39 9.53
N SER A 74 -5.13 -1.53 9.96
CA SER A 74 -3.98 -0.98 9.23
C SER A 74 -3.86 -1.55 7.82
N LEU A 75 -4.06 -2.86 7.62
CA LEU A 75 -4.03 -3.46 6.28
C LEU A 75 -5.14 -2.89 5.37
N ARG A 76 -6.36 -2.74 5.91
CA ARG A 76 -7.50 -2.18 5.17
C ARG A 76 -7.29 -0.71 4.83
N ALA A 77 -6.80 0.09 5.78
CA ALA A 77 -6.46 1.48 5.57
C ALA A 77 -5.38 1.63 4.49
N ALA A 78 -4.29 0.86 4.57
CA ALA A 78 -3.25 0.85 3.56
C ALA A 78 -3.79 0.47 2.17
N ALA A 79 -4.68 -0.52 2.09
CA ALA A 79 -5.32 -0.90 0.85
C ALA A 79 -6.18 0.22 0.26
N ILE A 80 -7.09 0.82 1.05
CA ILE A 80 -7.98 1.90 0.60
C ILE A 80 -7.17 3.10 0.13
N VAL A 81 -6.22 3.58 0.94
CA VAL A 81 -5.41 4.75 0.59
C VAL A 81 -4.62 4.49 -0.68
N THR A 82 -4.01 3.31 -0.82
CA THR A 82 -3.29 2.94 -2.05
C THR A 82 -4.19 3.02 -3.28
N VAL A 83 -5.39 2.46 -3.21
CA VAL A 83 -6.35 2.50 -4.32
C VAL A 83 -6.74 3.93 -4.66
N VAL A 84 -7.14 4.74 -3.66
CA VAL A 84 -7.54 6.14 -3.88
C VAL A 84 -6.41 6.95 -4.51
N VAL A 85 -5.18 6.81 -3.99
CA VAL A 85 -4.02 7.52 -4.52
C VAL A 85 -3.81 7.18 -6.00
N TRP A 86 -3.86 5.90 -6.38
CA TRP A 86 -3.63 5.52 -7.77
C TRP A 86 -4.80 5.84 -8.70
N LEU A 87 -6.04 5.82 -8.21
CA LEU A 87 -7.21 6.28 -8.98
C LEU A 87 -7.13 7.78 -9.32
N VAL A 88 -6.45 8.59 -8.51
CA VAL A 88 -6.20 10.00 -8.81
C VAL A 88 -4.93 10.16 -9.66
N ARG A 89 -3.84 9.48 -9.28
CA ARG A 89 -2.52 9.65 -9.90
C ARG A 89 -2.44 9.10 -11.32
N VAL A 90 -3.02 7.94 -11.62
CA VAL A 90 -2.97 7.38 -12.99
C VAL A 90 -3.65 8.32 -13.98
N PRO A 91 -4.89 8.81 -13.77
CA PRO A 91 -5.50 9.76 -14.69
C PRO A 91 -4.73 11.08 -14.81
N GLN A 92 -4.20 11.60 -13.70
CA GLN A 92 -3.35 12.79 -13.73
C GLN A 92 -2.14 12.61 -14.64
N ILE A 93 -1.49 11.44 -14.61
CA ILE A 93 -0.28 11.16 -15.40
C ILE A 93 -0.61 10.79 -16.85
N VAL A 94 -1.69 10.05 -17.08
CA VAL A 94 -2.01 9.52 -18.40
C VAL A 94 -2.72 10.57 -19.26
N PHE A 95 -3.68 11.30 -18.67
CA PHE A 95 -4.61 12.16 -19.41
C PHE A 95 -4.44 13.65 -19.15
N LEU A 96 -3.93 14.05 -17.99
CA LEU A 96 -3.83 15.48 -17.62
C LEU A 96 -2.39 16.01 -17.66
N ASP A 97 -1.43 15.13 -17.94
CA ASP A 97 -0.01 15.49 -18.06
C ASP A 97 0.33 15.74 -19.53
N ASP A 98 0.52 17.02 -19.83
CA ASP A 98 0.81 17.58 -21.15
C ASP A 98 2.29 17.91 -21.35
N ASP A 99 3.17 17.54 -20.41
CA ASP A 99 4.61 17.79 -20.54
C ASP A 99 5.17 17.05 -21.78
N PRO A 100 5.79 17.75 -22.76
CA PRO A 100 6.30 17.14 -23.97
C PRO A 100 7.46 16.15 -23.72
N THR A 101 8.09 16.18 -22.55
CA THR A 101 9.10 15.18 -22.14
C THR A 101 8.47 13.87 -21.64
N HIS A 102 7.19 13.89 -21.26
CA HIS A 102 6.44 12.73 -20.76
C HIS A 102 5.71 11.98 -21.88
N GLY A 103 6.49 11.34 -22.75
CA GLY A 103 5.98 10.51 -23.84
C GLY A 103 5.26 9.23 -23.40
N ALA A 104 4.73 8.47 -24.37
CA ALA A 104 3.97 7.24 -24.11
C ALA A 104 4.65 6.22 -23.18
N PRO A 105 5.97 5.94 -23.28
CA PRO A 105 6.64 5.01 -22.36
C PRO A 105 6.53 5.42 -20.89
N PHE A 106 6.64 6.72 -20.60
CA PHE A 106 6.50 7.26 -19.23
C PHE A 106 5.09 7.00 -18.68
N LYS A 107 4.06 7.27 -19.50
CA LYS A 107 2.65 7.06 -19.13
C LYS A 107 2.33 5.58 -18.91
N ILE A 108 2.84 4.69 -19.78
CA ILE A 108 2.66 3.24 -19.67
C ILE A 108 3.29 2.71 -18.37
N VAL A 109 4.53 3.11 -18.07
CA VAL A 109 5.21 2.68 -16.84
C VAL A 109 4.36 3.03 -15.62
N HIS A 110 3.87 4.28 -15.51
CA HIS A 110 3.09 4.71 -14.35
C HIS A 110 1.72 4.02 -14.26
N ALA A 111 1.06 3.77 -15.40
CA ALA A 111 -0.18 3.01 -15.43
C ALA A 111 0.02 1.58 -14.90
N VAL A 112 1.09 0.90 -15.35
CA VAL A 112 1.45 -0.45 -14.87
C VAL A 112 1.81 -0.42 -13.39
N LEU A 113 2.58 0.58 -12.94
CA LEU A 113 2.92 0.74 -11.52
C LEU A 113 1.65 0.84 -10.65
N GLY A 114 0.69 1.67 -11.07
CA GLY A 114 -0.58 1.84 -10.38
C GLY A 114 -1.43 0.58 -10.38
N LEU A 115 -1.50 -0.13 -11.50
CA LEU A 115 -2.25 -1.38 -11.59
C LEU A 115 -1.69 -2.44 -10.62
N ILE A 116 -0.37 -2.61 -10.56
CA ILE A 116 0.28 -3.56 -9.64
C ILE A 116 0.02 -3.14 -8.19
N SER A 117 0.12 -1.85 -7.88
CA SER A 117 -0.19 -1.35 -6.53
C SER A 117 -1.64 -1.62 -6.13
N ILE A 118 -2.61 -1.43 -7.02
CA ILE A 118 -4.03 -1.74 -6.78
C ILE A 118 -4.23 -3.26 -6.58
N ALA A 119 -3.58 -4.09 -7.41
CA ALA A 119 -3.67 -5.54 -7.27
C ALA A 119 -3.12 -6.03 -5.92
N LEU A 120 -1.98 -5.49 -5.48
CA LEU A 120 -1.39 -5.79 -4.17
C LEU A 120 -2.28 -5.27 -3.02
N ALA A 121 -2.89 -4.09 -3.17
CA ALA A 121 -3.86 -3.55 -2.21
C ALA A 121 -5.10 -4.47 -2.06
N ALA A 122 -5.63 -4.99 -3.16
CA ALA A 122 -6.69 -6.00 -3.12
C ALA A 122 -6.22 -7.29 -2.41
N GLY A 123 -4.95 -7.67 -2.60
CA GLY A 123 -4.30 -8.74 -1.85
C GLY A 123 -4.29 -8.48 -0.34
N LEU A 124 -3.90 -7.27 0.09
CA LEU A 124 -3.94 -6.87 1.50
C LEU A 124 -5.34 -7.00 2.10
N TRP A 125 -6.35 -6.54 1.36
CA TRP A 125 -7.74 -6.64 1.78
C TRP A 125 -8.17 -8.08 2.03
N LYS A 126 -7.88 -8.98 1.08
CA LYS A 126 -8.14 -10.42 1.22
C LYS A 126 -7.42 -11.05 2.40
N VAL A 127 -6.18 -10.62 2.67
CA VAL A 127 -5.43 -11.08 3.85
C VAL A 127 -6.11 -10.62 5.14
N ALA A 128 -6.56 -9.37 5.21
CA ALA A 128 -7.27 -8.84 6.37
C ALA A 128 -8.58 -9.61 6.63
N ASP A 129 -9.44 -9.75 5.63
CA ASP A 129 -10.73 -10.44 5.75
C ASP A 129 -10.57 -11.91 6.11
N GLY A 130 -9.61 -12.60 5.49
CA GLY A 130 -9.32 -14.00 5.80
C GLY A 130 -8.85 -14.20 7.24
N ASN A 131 -8.09 -13.26 7.81
CA ASN A 131 -7.68 -13.32 9.22
C ASN A 131 -8.82 -12.94 10.17
N ALA A 132 -9.63 -11.94 9.84
CA ALA A 132 -10.81 -11.57 10.61
C ALA A 132 -11.79 -12.75 10.73
N GLY A 133 -12.09 -13.44 9.62
CA GLY A 133 -12.97 -14.61 9.61
C GLY A 133 -12.40 -15.79 10.41
N ARG A 134 -11.07 -15.98 10.42
CA ARG A 134 -10.42 -16.99 11.28
C ARG A 134 -10.56 -16.65 12.76
N ALA A 135 -10.39 -15.39 13.14
CA ALA A 135 -10.57 -14.94 14.52
C ALA A 135 -12.03 -15.17 14.98
N ALA A 136 -13.01 -14.74 14.19
CA ALA A 136 -14.43 -14.93 14.49
C ALA A 136 -14.80 -16.42 14.68
N ARG A 137 -14.31 -17.30 13.79
CA ARG A 137 -14.53 -18.77 13.94
C ARG A 137 -13.88 -19.34 15.20
N SER A 138 -12.71 -18.84 15.59
CA SER A 138 -12.05 -19.32 16.81
C SER A 138 -12.82 -18.97 18.09
N VAL A 139 -13.49 -17.80 18.12
CA VAL A 139 -14.36 -17.39 19.22
C VAL A 139 -15.65 -18.21 19.26
N ALA A 140 -16.21 -18.53 18.09
CA ALA A 140 -17.43 -19.35 18.02
C ALA A 140 -17.22 -20.80 18.49
N VAL A 141 -16.03 -21.37 18.27
CA VAL A 141 -15.69 -22.74 18.70
C VAL A 141 -15.32 -22.80 20.19
N ASP A 142 -14.71 -21.74 20.73
CA ASP A 142 -14.33 -21.65 22.15
C ASP A 142 -14.68 -20.25 22.72
N PRO A 143 -15.92 -20.09 23.26
CA PRO A 143 -16.39 -18.81 23.79
C PRO A 143 -15.57 -18.32 24.99
N ALA A 144 -14.89 -19.22 25.72
CA ALA A 144 -14.08 -18.88 26.89
C ALA A 144 -12.80 -18.09 26.53
N ARG A 145 -12.50 -17.93 25.23
CA ARG A 145 -11.45 -17.01 24.72
C ARG A 145 -11.93 -15.57 24.52
N ALA A 146 -13.23 -15.29 24.59
CA ALA A 146 -13.77 -13.94 24.33
C ALA A 146 -13.59 -12.97 25.52
N GLY A 147 -13.34 -13.48 26.73
CA GLY A 147 -13.29 -12.70 27.97
C GLY A 147 -11.90 -12.54 28.60
N ARG A 148 -10.81 -12.83 27.86
CA ARG A 148 -9.42 -12.65 28.33
C ARG A 148 -8.69 -11.59 27.55
#